data_AF-A0A1Q7S158-F1
#
_entry.id   AF-A0A1Q7S158-F1
#
_cell.length_a   1.000
_cell.length_b   1.000
_cell.length_c   1.000
_cell.angle_alpha   90.00
_cell.angle_beta   90.00
_cell.angle_gamma   90.00
#
_symmetry.space_group_name_H-M   'P 1'
#
loop_
_entity.id
_entity.type
_entity.pdbx_description
1 polymer ?
#
loop_
_entity_poly.entity_id
_entity_poly.type
_entity_poly.pdbx_seq_one_letter_code
_entity_poly.pdbx_strand_id
1 'polypeptide(L)'
;MTQAENKWRTHGPESYRIVIEMSGNRVQNGRFEVTVRDGLVIELKRNGLVIPPTAGQDYSMAGLFHMLEQEIGLAERPATLGAPEGYSVYLNARFDEMTGRLIRYRRVVGGTSNSIEVNVVEFKTNDN
;
A
#
# COMPACT_ATOMS: atom_id res chain seq x y z
N MET A 1 -2.07 12.68 -9.63
CA MET A 1 -1.75 12.84 -8.18
C MET A 1 -3.02 13.05 -7.39
N THR A 2 -3.23 12.23 -6.36
CA THR A 2 -4.44 12.29 -5.53
C THR A 2 -4.33 13.38 -4.46
N GLN A 3 -5.45 13.80 -3.87
CA GLN A 3 -5.44 14.74 -2.74
C GLN A 3 -4.60 14.22 -1.55
N ALA A 4 -4.66 12.92 -1.28
CA ALA A 4 -3.91 12.27 -0.20
C ALA A 4 -2.40 12.31 -0.44
N GLU A 5 -1.97 12.00 -1.67
CA GLU A 5 -0.56 12.07 -2.07
C GLU A 5 -0.01 13.50 -1.97
N ASN A 6 -0.80 14.50 -2.37
CA ASN A 6 -0.42 15.90 -2.19
C ASN A 6 -0.26 16.27 -0.71
N LYS A 7 -1.20 15.86 0.15
CA LYS A 7 -1.09 16.08 1.60
C LYS A 7 0.17 15.44 2.18
N TRP A 8 0.51 14.23 1.73
CA TRP A 8 1.71 13.53 2.15
C TRP A 8 2.98 14.24 1.73
N ARG A 9 3.04 14.74 0.49
CA ARG A 9 4.20 15.53 0.04
C ARG A 9 4.39 16.82 0.84
N THR A 10 3.32 17.39 1.39
CA THR A 10 3.37 18.65 2.14
C THR A 10 3.58 18.46 3.64
N HIS A 11 2.99 17.42 4.24
CA HIS A 11 2.93 17.23 5.69
C HIS A 11 3.55 15.91 6.16
N GLY A 12 3.92 15.02 5.25
CA GLY A 12 4.55 13.75 5.57
C GLY A 12 5.98 13.96 6.09
N PRO A 13 6.41 13.20 7.10
CA PRO A 13 7.79 13.23 7.57
C PRO A 13 8.74 12.60 6.54
N GLU A 14 9.97 13.11 6.46
CA GLU A 14 11.01 12.50 5.62
C GLU A 14 11.57 11.20 6.24
N SER A 15 11.47 11.04 7.56
CA SER A 15 11.97 9.88 8.30
C SER A 15 10.88 9.26 9.15
N TYR A 16 10.60 7.97 8.94
CA TYR A 16 9.55 7.24 9.65
C TYR A 16 9.75 5.72 9.58
N ARG A 17 9.08 5.02 10.49
CA ARG A 17 8.87 3.57 10.42
C ARG A 17 7.40 3.29 10.15
N ILE A 18 7.13 2.48 9.13
CA ILE A 18 5.78 2.01 8.81
C ILE A 18 5.74 0.49 8.88
N VAL A 19 4.63 -0.02 9.40
CA VAL A 19 4.33 -1.44 9.40
C VAL A 19 2.99 -1.63 8.71
N ILE A 20 2.97 -2.53 7.73
CA ILE A 20 1.75 -2.97 7.08
C ILE A 20 1.51 -4.46 7.29
N GLU A 21 0.24 -4.84 7.35
CA GLU A 21 -0.20 -6.21 7.18
C GLU A 21 -0.88 -6.32 5.82
N MET A 22 -0.42 -7.29 5.03
CA MET A 22 -0.97 -7.60 3.72
C MET A 22 -1.55 -9.01 3.72
N SER A 23 -2.78 -9.13 3.25
CA SER A 23 -3.47 -10.40 3.09
C SER A 23 -4.25 -10.44 1.78
N GLY A 24 -4.45 -11.64 1.24
CA GLY A 24 -5.29 -11.84 0.07
C GLY A 24 -4.80 -12.89 -0.90
N ASN A 25 -5.43 -12.91 -2.06
CA ASN A 25 -5.09 -13.79 -3.17
C ASN A 25 -4.14 -13.07 -4.12
N ARG A 26 -3.15 -13.80 -4.63
CA ARG A 26 -2.16 -13.29 -5.61
C ARG A 26 -1.30 -12.12 -5.09
N VAL A 27 -1.17 -11.97 -3.78
CA VAL A 27 -0.25 -11.03 -3.13
C VAL A 27 0.66 -11.75 -2.14
N GLN A 28 1.76 -11.08 -1.78
CA GLN A 28 2.63 -11.59 -0.74
C GLN A 28 2.00 -11.36 0.63
N ASN A 29 1.45 -12.41 1.22
CA ASN A 29 0.90 -12.33 2.57
C ASN A 29 2.00 -12.14 3.61
N GLY A 30 1.72 -11.33 4.63
CA GLY A 30 2.59 -11.16 5.78
C GLY A 30 2.61 -9.75 6.35
N ARG A 31 3.42 -9.61 7.39
CA ARG A 31 3.73 -8.33 8.03
C ARG A 31 4.99 -7.77 7.40
N PHE A 32 4.90 -6.58 6.83
CA PHE A 32 6.02 -5.84 6.28
C PHE A 32 6.34 -4.64 7.16
N GLU A 33 7.62 -4.41 7.36
CA GLU A 33 8.12 -3.30 8.15
C GLU A 33 9.19 -2.57 7.36
N VAL A 34 9.01 -1.26 7.24
CA VAL A 34 9.82 -0.41 6.39
C VAL A 34 10.34 0.74 7.24
N THR A 35 11.65 0.93 7.20
CA THR A 35 12.29 2.10 7.79
C THR A 35 12.72 3.03 6.67
N VAL A 36 12.24 4.26 6.74
CA VAL A 36 12.56 5.35 5.82
C VAL A 36 13.36 6.40 6.55
N ARG A 37 14.45 6.85 5.94
CA ARG A 37 15.29 7.94 6.44
C ARG A 37 15.61 8.87 5.28
N ASP A 38 15.40 10.16 5.48
CA ASP A 38 15.64 11.21 4.48
C ASP A 38 14.95 10.90 3.14
N GLY A 39 13.74 10.35 3.21
CA GLY A 39 12.94 9.93 2.05
C GLY A 39 13.37 8.61 1.40
N LEU A 40 14.43 7.96 1.87
CA LEU A 40 14.97 6.72 1.31
C LEU A 40 14.65 5.51 2.19
N VAL A 41 14.27 4.39 1.56
CA VAL A 41 14.09 3.12 2.26
C VAL A 41 15.45 2.53 2.62
N ILE A 42 15.74 2.45 3.92
CA ILE A 42 17.02 1.92 4.42
C ILE A 42 16.90 0.49 4.95
N GLU A 43 15.69 0.04 5.28
CA GLU A 43 15.44 -1.33 5.74
C GLU A 43 14.02 -1.76 5.34
N LEU A 44 13.90 -2.98 4.83
CA LEU A 44 12.64 -3.67 4.61
C LEU A 44 12.71 -5.05 5.27
N LYS A 45 11.74 -5.35 6.13
CA LYS A 45 11.56 -6.65 6.77
C LYS A 45 10.23 -7.26 6.36
N ARG A 46 10.21 -8.58 6.15
CA ARG A 46 9.00 -9.37 6.01
C ARG A 46 8.98 -10.47 7.07
N ASN A 47 7.93 -10.48 7.89
CA ASN A 47 7.80 -11.42 9.01
C ASN A 47 9.06 -11.48 9.89
N GLY A 48 9.69 -10.32 10.12
CA GLY A 48 10.91 -10.19 10.93
C GLY A 48 12.23 -10.42 10.19
N LEU A 49 12.20 -10.93 8.95
CA LEU A 49 13.41 -11.19 8.15
C LEU A 49 13.70 -10.01 7.23
N VAL A 50 14.94 -9.50 7.26
CA VAL A 50 15.39 -8.45 6.34
C VAL A 50 15.41 -9.02 4.92
N ILE A 51 14.78 -8.31 3.99
CA ILE A 51 14.74 -8.66 2.57
C ILE A 51 15.20 -7.46 1.74
N PRO A 52 15.85 -7.68 0.58
CA PRO A 52 16.16 -6.59 -0.33
C PRO A 52 14.86 -5.99 -0.87
N PRO A 53 14.71 -4.65 -0.89
CA PRO A 53 13.60 -4.03 -1.60
C PRO A 53 13.74 -4.33 -3.10
N THR A 54 12.67 -4.82 -3.71
CA THR A 54 12.56 -4.93 -5.17
C THR A 54 11.76 -3.73 -5.69
N ALA A 55 11.95 -3.38 -6.96
CA ALA A 55 11.17 -2.31 -7.59
C ALA A 55 9.67 -2.60 -7.43
N GLY A 56 8.95 -1.71 -6.74
CA GLY A 56 7.52 -1.84 -6.46
C GLY A 56 7.15 -2.62 -5.18
N GLN A 57 8.10 -3.06 -4.35
CA GLN A 57 7.83 -3.76 -3.09
C GLN A 57 8.55 -3.16 -1.87
N ASP A 58 8.93 -1.88 -1.94
CA ASP A 58 9.57 -1.22 -0.80
C ASP A 58 8.60 -0.84 0.32
N TYR A 59 7.29 -0.80 0.02
CA TYR A 59 6.17 -0.49 0.93
C TYR A 59 6.36 0.77 1.79
N SER A 60 7.20 1.70 1.35
CA SER A 60 7.20 3.08 1.82
C SER A 60 5.85 3.73 1.50
N MET A 61 5.55 4.92 2.06
CA MET A 61 4.32 5.61 1.72
C MET A 61 4.28 5.98 0.22
N ALA A 62 5.42 6.35 -0.36
CA ALA A 62 5.55 6.56 -1.80
C ALA A 62 5.28 5.26 -2.59
N GLY A 63 5.87 4.15 -2.16
CA GLY A 63 5.63 2.83 -2.75
C GLY A 63 4.16 2.40 -2.66
N LEU A 64 3.48 2.70 -1.55
CA LEU A 64 2.05 2.44 -1.39
C LEU A 64 1.20 3.29 -2.32
N PHE A 65 1.50 4.58 -2.51
CA PHE A 65 0.80 5.39 -3.50
C PHE A 65 0.99 4.85 -4.92
N HIS A 66 2.21 4.44 -5.28
CA HIS A 66 2.47 3.82 -6.57
C HIS A 66 1.69 2.52 -6.77
N MET A 67 1.63 1.65 -5.75
CA MET A 67 0.79 0.46 -5.77
C MET A 67 -0.68 0.81 -6.01
N LEU A 68 -1.21 1.81 -5.32
CA LEU A 68 -2.62 2.22 -5.49
C LEU A 68 -2.91 2.73 -6.91
N GLU A 69 -1.98 3.45 -7.52
CA GLU A 69 -2.10 3.91 -8.90
C GLU A 69 -2.17 2.73 -9.88
N GLN A 70 -1.30 1.72 -9.70
CA GLN A 70 -1.36 0.50 -10.48
C GLN A 70 -2.69 -0.25 -10.32
N GLU A 71 -3.19 -0.31 -9.08
CA GLU A 71 -4.46 -0.98 -8.77
C GLU A 71 -5.68 -0.28 -9.40
N ILE A 72 -5.66 1.06 -9.48
CA ILE A 72 -6.68 1.82 -10.24
C ILE A 72 -6.67 1.41 -11.71
N GLY A 73 -5.48 1.35 -12.34
CA GLY A 73 -5.36 0.91 -13.73
C GLY A 73 -5.81 -0.56 -13.95
N LEU A 74 -5.56 -1.44 -12.98
CA LEU A 74 -6.05 -2.82 -13.03
C LEU A 74 -7.58 -2.92 -12.87
N ALA A 75 -8.18 -2.05 -12.04
CA ALA A 75 -9.62 -2.04 -11.82
C ALA A 75 -10.41 -1.60 -13.07
N GLU A 76 -9.81 -0.77 -13.93
CA GLU A 76 -10.37 -0.42 -15.25
C GLU A 76 -10.41 -1.61 -16.22
N ARG A 77 -9.71 -2.70 -15.91
CA ARG A 77 -9.67 -3.94 -16.70
C ARG A 77 -9.99 -5.18 -15.85
N PRO A 78 -11.24 -5.33 -15.35
CA PRO A 78 -11.62 -6.38 -14.40
C PRO A 78 -11.24 -7.81 -14.82
N ALA A 79 -11.31 -8.13 -16.11
CA ALA A 79 -10.97 -9.44 -16.65
C ALA A 79 -9.52 -9.86 -16.36
N THR A 80 -8.57 -8.92 -16.29
CA THR A 80 -7.16 -9.20 -15.95
C THR A 80 -6.98 -9.74 -14.53
N LEU A 81 -7.92 -9.39 -13.65
CA LEU A 81 -7.98 -9.84 -12.26
C LEU A 81 -8.88 -11.07 -12.08
N GLY A 82 -9.44 -11.59 -13.17
CA GLY A 82 -10.28 -12.79 -13.21
C GLY A 82 -11.77 -12.55 -12.99
N ALA A 83 -12.24 -11.28 -13.03
CA ALA A 83 -13.68 -11.00 -12.95
C ALA A 83 -14.41 -11.66 -14.15
N PRO A 84 -15.51 -12.39 -13.91
CA PRO A 84 -16.38 -12.85 -14.99
C PRO A 84 -17.03 -11.67 -15.73
N GLU A 85 -17.59 -11.93 -16.91
CA GLU A 85 -18.34 -10.93 -17.65
C GLU A 85 -19.49 -10.35 -16.81
N GLY A 86 -19.68 -9.03 -16.87
CA GLY A 86 -20.67 -8.31 -16.06
C GLY A 86 -20.25 -8.00 -14.61
N TYR A 87 -19.10 -8.50 -14.14
CA TYR A 87 -18.56 -8.15 -12.81
C TYR A 87 -17.51 -7.03 -12.88
N SER A 88 -17.35 -6.33 -11.75
CA SER A 88 -16.44 -5.19 -11.59
C SER A 88 -15.43 -5.41 -10.46
N VAL A 89 -14.41 -4.55 -10.42
CA VAL A 89 -13.43 -4.48 -9.34
C VAL A 89 -13.75 -3.28 -8.47
N TYR A 90 -13.82 -3.51 -7.16
CA TYR A 90 -14.15 -2.49 -6.17
C TYR A 90 -12.91 -2.15 -5.36
N LEU A 91 -12.52 -0.88 -5.41
CA LEU A 91 -11.38 -0.34 -4.65
C LEU A 91 -11.89 0.51 -3.50
N ASN A 92 -11.31 0.33 -2.32
CA ASN A 92 -11.55 1.19 -1.17
C ASN A 92 -10.23 1.53 -0.51
N ALA A 93 -9.92 2.82 -0.41
CA ALA A 93 -8.76 3.31 0.32
C ALA A 93 -9.20 4.34 1.36
N ARG A 94 -8.62 4.25 2.55
CA ARG A 94 -8.78 5.24 3.63
C ARG A 94 -7.44 5.88 3.90
N PHE A 95 -7.43 7.20 3.94
CA PHE A 95 -6.24 7.99 4.23
C PHE A 95 -6.43 8.80 5.51
N ASP A 96 -5.32 9.11 6.15
CA ASP A 96 -5.26 10.08 7.25
C ASP A 96 -5.56 11.48 6.71
N GLU A 97 -6.47 12.19 7.36
CA GLU A 97 -6.96 13.47 6.83
C GLU A 97 -5.92 14.59 6.90
N MET A 98 -4.99 14.51 7.86
CA MET A 98 -3.98 15.54 8.10
C MET A 98 -2.76 15.32 7.20
N THR A 99 -2.18 14.12 7.29
CA THR A 99 -0.93 13.79 6.61
C THR A 99 -1.15 13.19 5.23
N GLY A 100 -2.36 12.70 4.90
CA GLY A 100 -2.60 11.99 3.65
C GLY A 100 -2.04 10.56 3.60
N ARG A 101 -1.39 10.07 4.66
CA ARG A 101 -0.87 8.69 4.69
C ARG A 101 -1.98 7.67 4.48
N LEU A 102 -1.69 6.57 3.80
CA LEU A 102 -2.59 5.42 3.75
C LEU A 102 -2.85 4.89 5.17
N ILE A 103 -4.10 4.56 5.48
CA ILE A 103 -4.51 3.83 6.69
C ILE A 103 -4.88 2.41 6.30
N ARG A 104 -5.68 2.26 5.25
CA ARG A 104 -6.16 0.96 4.77
C ARG A 104 -6.44 1.02 3.29
N TYR A 105 -6.18 -0.07 2.60
CA TYR A 105 -6.61 -0.32 1.23
C TYR A 105 -7.23 -1.71 1.11
N ARG A 106 -8.28 -1.83 0.30
CA ARG A 106 -8.93 -3.09 -0.03
C ARG A 106 -9.35 -3.12 -1.49
N ARG A 107 -9.07 -4.23 -2.16
CA ARG A 107 -9.64 -4.61 -3.47
C ARG A 107 -10.55 -5.81 -3.31
N VAL A 108 -11.70 -5.77 -3.95
CA VAL A 108 -12.57 -6.94 -4.16
C VAL A 108 -12.87 -7.09 -5.64
N VAL A 109 -12.64 -8.29 -6.18
CA VAL A 109 -12.99 -8.62 -7.56
C VAL A 109 -14.32 -9.38 -7.56
N GLY A 110 -15.37 -8.76 -8.09
CA GLY A 110 -16.71 -9.36 -8.12
C GLY A 110 -16.73 -10.70 -8.85
N GLY A 111 -17.57 -11.61 -8.36
CA GLY A 111 -17.74 -12.95 -8.98
C GLY A 111 -16.56 -13.89 -8.72
N THR A 112 -15.60 -13.52 -7.86
CA THR A 112 -14.43 -14.33 -7.52
C THR A 112 -14.11 -14.26 -6.03
N SER A 113 -13.19 -15.11 -5.57
CA SER A 113 -12.57 -14.99 -4.24
C SER A 113 -11.36 -14.06 -4.22
N ASN A 114 -10.98 -13.44 -5.36
CA ASN A 114 -9.81 -12.58 -5.44
C ASN A 114 -10.07 -11.27 -4.69
N SER A 115 -9.43 -11.14 -3.54
CA SER A 115 -9.40 -9.92 -2.75
C SER A 115 -8.00 -9.70 -2.20
N ILE A 116 -7.67 -8.42 -1.97
CA ILE A 116 -6.45 -8.03 -1.28
C ILE A 116 -6.78 -6.97 -0.24
N GLU A 117 -6.06 -7.00 0.85
CA GLU A 117 -6.17 -6.03 1.92
C GLU A 117 -4.78 -5.63 2.40
N VAL A 118 -4.58 -4.33 2.55
CA VAL A 118 -3.38 -3.71 3.09
C VAL A 118 -3.78 -2.81 4.23
N ASN A 119 -3.31 -3.11 5.44
CA ASN A 119 -3.58 -2.31 6.63
C ASN A 119 -2.29 -1.72 7.15
N VAL A 120 -2.25 -0.41 7.38
CA VAL A 120 -1.15 0.21 8.13
C VAL A 120 -1.44 0.01 9.62
N VAL A 121 -0.67 -0.87 10.26
CA VAL A 121 -0.89 -1.28 11.65
C VAL A 121 0.00 -0.52 12.64
N GLU A 122 1.12 0.04 12.17
CA GLU A 122 1.98 0.90 12.98
C GLU A 122 2.59 1.98 12.07
N PHE A 123 2.62 3.22 12.54
CA PHE A 123 3.34 4.31 11.91
C PHE A 123 3.96 5.16 13.01
N LYS A 124 5.28 5.31 12.96
CA LYS A 124 6.05 6.12 13.92
C LYS A 124 6.92 7.09 13.17
N THR A 125 6.83 8.36 13.52
CA THR A 125 7.85 9.34 13.17
C THR A 125 9.07 9.08 14.05
N ASN A 126 10.26 9.16 13.46
CA ASN A 126 11.46 9.24 14.28
C ASN A 126 11.50 10.68 14.80
N ASP A 127 10.73 10.96 15.85
CA ASP A 127 10.89 12.18 16.61
C ASP A 127 12.28 12.11 17.25
N ASN A 128 13.13 13.09 16.93
CA ASN A 128 14.34 13.36 17.72
C ASN A 128 13.94 13.82 19.12
#